data_AF-A0A9X3IV48-F1
#
_entry.id   AF-A0A9X3IV48-F1
#
_cell.length_a   1.000
_cell.length_b   1.000
_cell.length_c   1.000
_cell.angle_alpha   90.00
_cell.angle_beta   90.00
_cell.angle_gamma   90.00
#
_symmetry.space_group_name_H-M   'P 1'
#
loop_
_entity.id
_entity.type
_entity.pdbx_description
1 polymer ?
#
loop_
_entity_poly.entity_id
_entity_poly.type
_entity_poly.pdbx_seq_one_letter_code
_entity_poly.pdbx_strand_id
1 'polypeptide(L)'
;MTLGLAAETAAAHPLAATPPEQEREDDHWRPAELESWAIEPPPPLAADSEYPLAAAFDPACSCNYSVNGITSYQHVVVHTMQGSYSGTKSWFKNPDAQVSCHYIMRSVDGEVTQMVLDKDKAWHVGSSNATSIGIEHEGYIDDPAKWYTWETYVSSARLARWLTTRHDIPVDRDHILGHVELPNQSHTDPGAGWNWDMYMGLVQDVVPQGQIQVAVVDRSKLCTITATVSTYLQRTAESTDLLTAPELCPIAAGTQVTYLHASAPIGARRRLLMEAGQGPCAGVNGLDAEAFVDPTHFTAMCAPAAMAAVGATVSLDGGPGLAVDANGFVNLPPVGPGSHALDVAGPGLYEPAADMVDLAVYPGVRVAIAVDPVAVEPPDPTGGETGGGETGGGETGGAGETGAGEVGGEVGGEVGETGLPDPTEAPTSGPDSGEPTTADGSSGEAEAGGDEAGPPVLSGAALPEGYGQNDEDGCACRSGAGGREGWLAAGLVLLGLGRRRRR
;
A
#
# COMPACT_ATOMS: atom_id res chain seq x y z
N MET A 1 11.97 -69.95 32.02
CA MET A 1 13.02 -70.37 32.98
C MET A 1 14.37 -70.24 32.28
N THR A 2 15.24 -69.35 32.80
CA THR A 2 16.73 -69.32 32.68
C THR A 2 17.33 -69.15 31.26
N LEU A 3 18.34 -68.33 30.96
CA LEU A 3 19.41 -67.59 31.67
C LEU A 3 19.73 -66.30 30.86
N GLY A 4 20.45 -65.27 31.30
CA GLY A 4 21.30 -65.07 32.47
C GLY A 4 21.88 -63.64 32.44
N LEU A 5 22.31 -63.16 33.61
CA LEU A 5 22.90 -61.84 33.86
C LEU A 5 24.37 -61.74 33.41
N ALA A 6 24.80 -60.51 33.11
CA ALA A 6 26.07 -59.98 33.61
C ALA A 6 25.95 -58.46 33.81
N ALA A 7 26.43 -57.99 34.95
CA ALA A 7 26.41 -56.60 35.42
C ALA A 7 27.80 -55.97 35.28
N GLU A 8 27.88 -54.65 35.13
CA GLU A 8 29.05 -53.90 35.60
C GLU A 8 28.70 -52.44 35.91
N THR A 9 29.29 -51.96 37.00
CA THR A 9 29.09 -50.66 37.65
C THR A 9 30.25 -49.70 37.38
N ALA A 10 29.90 -48.46 37.05
CA ALA A 10 30.47 -47.16 37.46
C ALA A 10 32.00 -46.93 37.54
N ALA A 11 32.43 -45.84 36.88
CA ALA A 11 33.41 -44.89 37.42
C ALA A 11 33.21 -43.48 36.83
N ALA A 12 33.56 -42.47 37.64
CA ALA A 12 33.16 -41.07 37.55
C ALA A 12 34.05 -40.14 36.68
N HIS A 13 33.50 -38.95 36.42
CA HIS A 13 33.98 -37.78 35.68
C HIS A 13 35.40 -37.25 36.01
N PRO A 14 35.94 -36.44 35.07
CA PRO A 14 36.52 -35.14 35.41
C PRO A 14 35.88 -33.97 34.63
N LEU A 15 35.81 -32.81 35.30
CA LEU A 15 35.46 -31.48 34.75
C LEU A 15 36.65 -30.86 34.00
N ALA A 16 36.42 -30.24 32.84
CA ALA A 16 37.17 -29.04 32.40
C ALA A 16 36.63 -28.38 31.12
N ALA A 17 36.61 -27.05 31.18
CA ALA A 17 36.71 -26.04 30.11
C ALA A 17 35.48 -25.73 29.22
N THR A 18 34.85 -24.59 29.51
CA THR A 18 34.02 -23.81 28.58
C THR A 18 34.91 -23.05 27.56
N PRO A 19 34.65 -23.18 26.24
CA PRO A 19 35.10 -22.24 25.22
C PRO A 19 34.00 -21.20 24.87
N PRO A 20 34.33 -20.13 24.12
CA PRO A 20 33.65 -18.84 24.19
C PRO A 20 32.32 -18.80 23.41
N GLU A 21 31.46 -17.86 23.80
CA GLU A 21 30.29 -17.43 23.05
C GLU A 21 30.66 -17.15 21.58
N GLN A 22 30.01 -17.90 20.69
CA GLN A 22 29.99 -17.62 19.26
C GLN A 22 28.57 -17.18 18.90
N GLU A 23 28.54 -16.03 18.24
CA GLU A 23 27.37 -15.23 17.90
C GLU A 23 26.34 -16.00 17.06
N ARG A 24 25.08 -15.59 17.18
CA ARG A 24 23.94 -16.09 16.41
C ARG A 24 24.13 -15.73 14.94
N GLU A 25 24.64 -16.67 14.16
CA GLU A 25 24.52 -16.68 12.70
C GLU A 25 23.19 -17.35 12.28
N ASP A 26 22.67 -16.84 11.17
CA ASP A 26 21.36 -17.06 10.58
C ASP A 26 21.19 -18.51 10.02
N ASP A 27 20.51 -19.37 10.77
CA ASP A 27 20.21 -20.75 10.39
C ASP A 27 18.98 -20.84 9.46
N HIS A 28 19.08 -20.24 8.28
CA HIS A 28 18.25 -20.62 7.13
C HIS A 28 18.87 -21.81 6.37
N TRP A 29 19.13 -22.91 7.08
CA TRP A 29 19.49 -24.19 6.48
C TRP A 29 18.21 -25.02 6.19
N ARG A 30 17.76 -25.01 4.92
CA ARG A 30 16.70 -25.91 4.45
C ARG A 30 17.25 -27.34 4.30
N PRO A 31 16.64 -28.37 4.93
CA PRO A 31 17.05 -29.76 4.75
C PRO A 31 16.88 -30.22 3.29
N ALA A 32 17.88 -30.91 2.74
CA ALA A 32 17.92 -31.41 1.36
C ALA A 32 16.83 -32.44 1.01
N GLU A 33 16.06 -32.91 1.99
CA GLU A 33 15.02 -33.93 1.82
C GLU A 33 13.69 -33.35 1.30
N LEU A 34 13.54 -32.02 1.24
CA LEU A 34 12.41 -31.32 0.61
C LEU A 34 12.59 -31.06 -0.91
N GLU A 35 13.70 -31.45 -1.54
CA GLU A 35 13.87 -31.27 -2.99
C GLU A 35 13.17 -32.35 -3.84
N SER A 36 12.65 -33.42 -3.23
CA SER A 36 12.07 -34.56 -3.98
C SER A 36 10.58 -34.46 -4.30
N TRP A 37 9.94 -33.33 -4.01
CA TRP A 37 8.55 -33.02 -4.42
C TRP A 37 8.47 -31.75 -5.27
N ALA A 38 9.57 -31.39 -5.94
CA ALA A 38 9.54 -30.41 -7.03
C ALA A 38 8.63 -30.94 -8.14
N ILE A 39 7.34 -30.63 -8.03
CA ILE A 39 6.42 -30.52 -9.16
C ILE A 39 7.15 -29.59 -10.13
N GLU A 40 7.44 -30.07 -11.34
CA GLU A 40 7.99 -29.21 -12.39
C GLU A 40 7.21 -27.90 -12.39
N PRO A 41 7.87 -26.72 -12.32
CA PRO A 41 7.14 -25.48 -12.40
C PRO A 41 6.29 -25.54 -13.67
N PRO A 42 4.98 -25.19 -13.60
CA PRO A 42 4.16 -25.15 -14.79
C PRO A 42 4.90 -24.32 -15.84
N PRO A 43 4.86 -24.71 -17.12
CA PRO A 43 5.53 -23.94 -18.16
C PRO A 43 5.10 -22.48 -18.03
N PRO A 44 6.02 -21.51 -18.16
CA PRO A 44 5.72 -20.11 -17.93
C PRO A 44 4.50 -19.74 -18.77
N LEU A 45 3.44 -19.28 -18.10
CA LEU A 45 2.29 -18.71 -18.79
C LEU A 45 2.84 -17.53 -19.60
N ALA A 46 2.66 -17.62 -20.91
CA ALA A 46 3.30 -16.76 -21.88
C ALA A 46 2.67 -15.35 -21.89
N ALA A 47 3.02 -14.52 -20.91
CA ALA A 47 3.05 -13.05 -20.93
C ALA A 47 3.36 -12.54 -19.52
N ASP A 48 4.20 -11.51 -19.40
CA ASP A 48 4.29 -10.72 -18.17
C ASP A 48 2.95 -10.01 -17.93
N SER A 49 2.60 -9.74 -16.66
CA SER A 49 1.43 -8.91 -16.35
C SER A 49 1.60 -7.50 -16.93
N GLU A 50 0.50 -6.94 -17.44
CA GLU A 50 0.51 -5.58 -17.98
C GLU A 50 0.69 -4.54 -16.88
N TYR A 51 0.04 -4.74 -15.73
CA TYR A 51 0.27 -3.91 -14.56
C TYR A 51 1.62 -4.25 -13.91
N PRO A 52 2.58 -3.30 -13.83
CA PRO A 52 3.94 -3.61 -13.38
C PRO A 52 4.06 -4.00 -11.91
N LEU A 53 3.05 -3.70 -11.09
CA LEU A 53 3.00 -4.10 -9.67
C LEU A 53 2.11 -5.32 -9.42
N ALA A 54 1.58 -5.96 -10.47
CA ALA A 54 0.94 -7.26 -10.31
C ALA A 54 2.02 -8.32 -10.03
N ALA A 55 1.74 -9.20 -9.07
CA ALA A 55 2.64 -10.30 -8.71
C ALA A 55 2.69 -11.37 -9.81
N ALA A 56 1.63 -11.49 -10.60
CA ALA A 56 1.54 -12.45 -11.70
C ALA A 56 0.46 -12.07 -12.72
N PHE A 57 0.62 -12.59 -13.93
CA PHE A 57 -0.47 -12.87 -14.85
C PHE A 57 -0.83 -14.35 -14.75
N ASP A 58 -2.05 -14.63 -14.28
CA ASP A 58 -2.55 -15.99 -14.09
C ASP A 58 -3.92 -16.13 -14.77
N PRO A 59 -3.95 -16.45 -16.08
CA PRO A 59 -5.11 -16.20 -16.90
C PRO A 59 -6.32 -17.03 -16.48
N ALA A 60 -7.49 -16.40 -16.54
CA ALA A 60 -8.80 -17.05 -16.49
C ALA A 60 -8.94 -18.07 -17.65
N CYS A 61 -9.94 -18.97 -17.56
CA CYS A 61 -10.27 -19.82 -18.71
C CYS A 61 -10.51 -18.95 -19.94
N SER A 62 -9.96 -19.33 -21.11
CA SER A 62 -10.24 -18.67 -22.39
C SER A 62 -11.73 -18.70 -22.78
N CYS A 63 -12.55 -19.43 -22.04
CA CYS A 63 -13.99 -19.57 -22.19
C CYS A 63 -14.80 -18.67 -21.24
N ASN A 64 -14.13 -17.86 -20.40
CA ASN A 64 -14.74 -16.93 -19.44
C ASN A 64 -14.53 -15.45 -19.80
N TYR A 65 -13.97 -15.16 -20.97
CA TYR A 65 -13.80 -13.81 -21.50
C TYR A 65 -13.86 -13.82 -23.04
N SER A 66 -13.92 -12.64 -23.67
CA SER A 66 -13.88 -12.51 -25.14
C SER A 66 -12.60 -11.80 -25.59
N VAL A 67 -11.77 -12.49 -26.37
CA VAL A 67 -10.50 -11.96 -26.90
C VAL A 67 -10.74 -10.71 -27.75
N ASN A 68 -9.98 -9.63 -27.50
CA ASN A 68 -10.11 -8.30 -28.11
C ASN A 68 -11.56 -7.76 -28.08
N GLY A 69 -12.27 -8.04 -26.99
CA GLY A 69 -13.67 -7.69 -26.84
C GLY A 69 -13.94 -6.30 -26.27
N ILE A 70 -12.94 -5.59 -25.75
CA ILE A 70 -13.10 -4.20 -25.30
C ILE A 70 -13.24 -3.28 -26.51
N THR A 71 -14.26 -2.43 -26.48
CA THR A 71 -14.61 -1.50 -27.57
C THR A 71 -14.16 -0.07 -27.29
N SER A 72 -14.06 0.30 -26.01
CA SER A 72 -13.55 1.58 -25.53
C SER A 72 -13.22 1.45 -24.05
N TYR A 73 -12.29 2.25 -23.53
CA TYR A 73 -12.02 2.32 -22.10
C TYR A 73 -12.79 3.49 -21.50
N GLN A 74 -13.86 3.20 -20.76
CA GLN A 74 -14.69 4.23 -20.13
C GLN A 74 -14.66 4.15 -18.62
N HIS A 75 -14.62 2.93 -18.06
CA HIS A 75 -14.77 2.76 -16.62
C HIS A 75 -13.71 1.84 -16.01
N VAL A 76 -13.29 2.16 -14.79
CA VAL A 76 -12.67 1.20 -13.86
C VAL A 76 -13.73 0.80 -12.85
N VAL A 77 -13.96 -0.49 -12.67
CA VAL A 77 -15.06 -1.00 -11.83
C VAL A 77 -14.52 -1.73 -10.62
N VAL A 78 -14.90 -1.24 -9.44
CA VAL A 78 -14.57 -1.80 -8.14
C VAL A 78 -15.62 -2.85 -7.78
N HIS A 79 -15.16 -4.07 -7.56
CA HIS A 79 -15.97 -5.21 -7.14
C HIS A 79 -15.52 -5.75 -5.78
N THR A 80 -16.42 -6.47 -5.11
CA THR A 80 -16.09 -7.32 -3.96
C THR A 80 -16.43 -8.76 -4.31
N MET A 81 -15.46 -9.66 -4.13
CA MET A 81 -15.53 -11.05 -4.60
C MET A 81 -16.69 -11.85 -3.98
N GLN A 82 -17.14 -11.47 -2.78
CA GLN A 82 -17.99 -12.33 -1.92
C GLN A 82 -17.35 -13.70 -1.66
N GLY A 83 -16.02 -13.68 -1.46
CA GLY A 83 -15.19 -14.87 -1.44
C GLY A 83 -13.72 -14.57 -1.20
N SER A 84 -12.91 -15.63 -1.22
CA SER A 84 -11.46 -15.55 -1.03
C SER A 84 -10.71 -15.34 -2.34
N TYR A 85 -9.52 -14.76 -2.26
CA TYR A 85 -8.62 -14.52 -3.37
C TYR A 85 -8.27 -15.80 -4.13
N SER A 86 -7.92 -16.87 -3.40
CA SER A 86 -7.62 -18.18 -4.00
C SER A 86 -8.86 -18.86 -4.60
N GLY A 87 -10.01 -18.68 -3.97
CA GLY A 87 -11.30 -19.17 -4.46
C GLY A 87 -11.67 -18.52 -5.79
N THR A 88 -11.62 -17.20 -5.86
CA THR A 88 -11.91 -16.43 -7.08
C THR A 88 -10.94 -16.76 -8.21
N LYS A 89 -9.63 -16.84 -7.91
CA LYS A 89 -8.60 -17.29 -8.88
C LYS A 89 -8.92 -18.66 -9.46
N SER A 90 -9.30 -19.62 -8.60
CA SER A 90 -9.71 -20.96 -9.04
C SER A 90 -11.03 -20.93 -9.83
N TRP A 91 -11.98 -20.10 -9.44
CA TRP A 91 -13.29 -20.01 -10.07
C TRP A 91 -13.19 -19.45 -11.49
N PHE A 92 -12.42 -18.39 -11.71
CA PHE A 92 -12.20 -17.84 -13.04
C PHE A 92 -11.48 -18.80 -14.00
N LYS A 93 -10.81 -19.83 -13.50
CA LYS A 93 -10.22 -20.92 -14.29
C LYS A 93 -11.17 -22.07 -14.57
N ASN A 94 -12.31 -22.15 -13.87
CA ASN A 94 -13.34 -23.15 -14.13
C ASN A 94 -14.08 -22.81 -15.43
N PRO A 95 -14.11 -23.70 -16.44
CA PRO A 95 -14.79 -23.41 -17.69
C PRO A 95 -16.30 -23.24 -17.59
N ASP A 96 -16.90 -23.79 -16.54
CA ASP A 96 -18.33 -23.68 -16.29
C ASP A 96 -18.71 -22.39 -15.54
N ALA A 97 -17.74 -21.58 -15.10
CA ALA A 97 -18.00 -20.36 -14.31
C ALA A 97 -18.71 -19.28 -15.13
N GLN A 98 -18.33 -19.13 -16.41
CA GLN A 98 -18.86 -18.09 -17.30
C GLN A 98 -18.77 -16.67 -16.71
N VAL A 99 -17.73 -16.42 -15.90
CA VAL A 99 -17.38 -15.11 -15.33
C VAL A 99 -15.87 -14.96 -15.19
N SER A 100 -15.38 -13.74 -15.25
CA SER A 100 -13.99 -13.38 -15.01
C SER A 100 -13.88 -11.89 -14.70
N CYS A 101 -12.80 -11.48 -14.04
CA CYS A 101 -12.43 -10.07 -13.92
C CYS A 101 -11.01 -9.83 -14.46
N HIS A 102 -10.62 -8.57 -14.68
CA HIS A 102 -9.28 -8.27 -15.21
C HIS A 102 -8.22 -8.43 -14.12
N TYR A 103 -8.50 -7.92 -12.93
CA TYR A 103 -7.60 -7.99 -11.78
C TYR A 103 -8.33 -8.53 -10.55
N ILE A 104 -7.61 -9.28 -9.74
CA ILE A 104 -8.05 -9.73 -8.42
C ILE A 104 -7.03 -9.27 -7.36
N MET A 105 -7.51 -8.94 -6.17
CA MET A 105 -6.70 -8.40 -5.09
C MET A 105 -6.89 -9.17 -3.79
N ARG A 106 -5.78 -9.54 -3.15
CA ARG A 106 -5.77 -10.18 -1.84
C ARG A 106 -5.87 -9.12 -0.74
N SER A 107 -6.70 -9.37 0.27
CA SER A 107 -7.04 -8.36 1.29
C SER A 107 -5.89 -8.11 2.27
N VAL A 108 -5.19 -9.16 2.69
CA VAL A 108 -4.19 -9.07 3.79
C VAL A 108 -2.93 -8.26 3.44
N ASP A 109 -2.58 -8.16 2.16
CA ASP A 109 -1.34 -7.52 1.71
C ASP A 109 -1.49 -6.70 0.42
N GLY A 110 -2.70 -6.66 -0.15
CA GLY A 110 -2.97 -5.93 -1.39
C GLY A 110 -2.38 -6.58 -2.64
N GLU A 111 -1.93 -7.84 -2.60
CA GLU A 111 -1.33 -8.51 -3.75
C GLU A 111 -2.30 -8.52 -4.93
N VAL A 112 -1.84 -8.03 -6.08
CA VAL A 112 -2.62 -8.00 -7.32
C VAL A 112 -2.21 -9.16 -8.23
N THR A 113 -3.19 -9.88 -8.78
CA THR A 113 -3.00 -10.78 -9.92
C THR A 113 -3.87 -10.34 -11.07
N GLN A 114 -3.28 -10.27 -12.26
CA GLN A 114 -4.03 -10.08 -13.49
C GLN A 114 -4.56 -11.42 -13.99
N MET A 115 -5.85 -11.50 -14.29
CA MET A 115 -6.55 -12.70 -14.75
C MET A 115 -6.98 -12.59 -16.23
N VAL A 116 -7.21 -11.37 -16.73
CA VAL A 116 -7.57 -11.11 -18.14
C VAL A 116 -6.80 -9.88 -18.62
N LEU A 117 -6.33 -9.89 -19.86
CA LEU A 117 -5.63 -8.75 -20.47
C LEU A 117 -6.59 -7.57 -20.66
N ASP A 118 -6.10 -6.34 -20.53
CA ASP A 118 -6.92 -5.11 -20.59
C ASP A 118 -7.68 -4.96 -21.91
N LYS A 119 -7.20 -5.55 -23.00
CA LYS A 119 -7.86 -5.50 -24.33
C LYS A 119 -8.99 -6.53 -24.49
N ASP A 120 -8.98 -7.56 -23.65
CA ASP A 120 -9.92 -8.67 -23.72
C ASP A 120 -11.13 -8.33 -22.83
N LYS A 121 -12.34 -8.64 -23.29
CA LYS A 121 -13.57 -8.36 -22.53
C LYS A 121 -13.75 -9.42 -21.45
N ALA A 122 -13.32 -9.13 -20.23
CA ALA A 122 -13.69 -9.93 -19.05
C ALA A 122 -15.21 -9.86 -18.80
N TRP A 123 -15.79 -10.91 -18.22
CA TRP A 123 -17.22 -10.99 -17.91
C TRP A 123 -17.48 -10.75 -16.41
N HIS A 124 -17.56 -9.48 -16.01
CA HIS A 124 -17.67 -9.06 -14.60
C HIS A 124 -18.87 -8.14 -14.27
N VAL A 125 -19.44 -7.46 -15.27
CA VAL A 125 -20.47 -6.42 -15.08
C VAL A 125 -21.48 -6.34 -16.23
N GLY A 126 -21.88 -7.52 -16.74
CA GLY A 126 -22.93 -7.66 -17.76
C GLY A 126 -22.77 -6.72 -18.96
N SER A 127 -23.78 -5.89 -19.22
CA SER A 127 -23.82 -5.01 -20.40
C SER A 127 -22.67 -3.99 -20.50
N SER A 128 -21.97 -3.71 -19.39
CA SER A 128 -20.86 -2.74 -19.37
C SER A 128 -19.49 -3.37 -19.65
N ASN A 129 -19.40 -4.71 -19.70
CA ASN A 129 -18.16 -5.47 -19.88
C ASN A 129 -17.27 -4.95 -21.02
N ALA A 130 -17.86 -4.61 -22.18
CA ALA A 130 -17.10 -4.17 -23.36
C ALA A 130 -16.52 -2.75 -23.24
N THR A 131 -16.78 -2.06 -22.13
CA THR A 131 -16.39 -0.66 -21.91
C THR A 131 -15.67 -0.42 -20.58
N SER A 132 -15.39 -1.48 -19.82
CA SER A 132 -14.90 -1.38 -18.45
C SER A 132 -13.76 -2.35 -18.15
N ILE A 133 -12.91 -1.96 -17.21
CA ILE A 133 -11.91 -2.83 -16.59
C ILE A 133 -12.30 -3.05 -15.13
N GLY A 134 -12.59 -4.29 -14.76
CA GLY A 134 -12.93 -4.66 -13.39
C GLY A 134 -11.74 -5.01 -12.50
N ILE A 135 -11.86 -4.69 -11.21
CA ILE A 135 -10.95 -5.06 -10.12
C ILE A 135 -11.78 -5.70 -9.01
N GLU A 136 -11.52 -6.97 -8.74
CA GLU A 136 -12.13 -7.72 -7.64
C GLU A 136 -11.30 -7.62 -6.36
N HIS A 137 -11.94 -7.25 -5.25
CA HIS A 137 -11.31 -7.18 -3.93
C HIS A 137 -11.80 -8.35 -3.07
N GLU A 138 -10.86 -9.08 -2.48
CA GLU A 138 -11.16 -10.22 -1.62
C GLU A 138 -12.02 -9.80 -0.42
N GLY A 139 -13.04 -10.61 -0.12
CA GLY A 139 -13.84 -10.47 1.08
C GLY A 139 -15.34 -10.39 0.85
N TYR A 140 -16.03 -9.84 1.84
CA TYR A 140 -17.49 -9.81 1.93
C TYR A 140 -17.99 -8.42 2.33
N ILE A 141 -19.03 -7.93 1.65
CA ILE A 141 -19.59 -6.59 1.88
C ILE A 141 -20.19 -6.42 3.27
N ASP A 142 -20.58 -7.53 3.92
CA ASP A 142 -21.21 -7.55 5.24
C ASP A 142 -20.20 -7.49 6.40
N ASP A 143 -18.89 -7.58 6.10
CA ASP A 143 -17.80 -7.48 7.10
C ASP A 143 -16.67 -6.53 6.61
N PRO A 144 -17.00 -5.27 6.28
CA PRO A 144 -16.06 -4.36 5.64
C PRO A 144 -14.84 -4.02 6.50
N ALA A 145 -14.99 -3.98 7.83
CA ALA A 145 -13.90 -3.69 8.76
C ALA A 145 -12.79 -4.75 8.73
N LYS A 146 -13.12 -5.99 8.34
CA LYS A 146 -12.16 -7.08 8.18
C LYS A 146 -11.52 -7.10 6.80
N TRP A 147 -12.30 -6.82 5.76
CA TRP A 147 -11.90 -7.11 4.38
C TRP A 147 -11.39 -5.90 3.60
N TYR A 148 -11.84 -4.69 3.93
CA TYR A 148 -11.41 -3.46 3.26
C TYR A 148 -10.26 -2.82 4.01
N THR A 149 -9.12 -3.50 3.96
CA THR A 149 -7.88 -3.10 4.63
C THR A 149 -7.20 -1.93 3.93
N TRP A 150 -6.34 -1.23 4.65
CA TRP A 150 -5.44 -0.22 4.10
C TRP A 150 -4.67 -0.71 2.87
N GLU A 151 -4.11 -1.92 2.93
CA GLU A 151 -3.32 -2.52 1.85
C GLU A 151 -4.15 -2.69 0.58
N THR A 152 -5.43 -3.07 0.74
CA THR A 152 -6.39 -3.17 -0.37
C THR A 152 -6.65 -1.81 -0.99
N TYR A 153 -6.95 -0.79 -0.19
CA TYR A 153 -7.21 0.57 -0.71
C TYR A 153 -5.99 1.15 -1.43
N VAL A 154 -4.79 1.02 -0.85
CA VAL A 154 -3.56 1.55 -1.45
C VAL A 154 -3.22 0.85 -2.76
N SER A 155 -3.28 -0.48 -2.78
CA SER A 155 -2.95 -1.26 -3.97
C SER A 155 -3.97 -1.07 -5.08
N SER A 156 -5.26 -1.02 -4.73
CA SER A 156 -6.35 -0.72 -5.67
C SER A 156 -6.26 0.69 -6.21
N ALA A 157 -5.92 1.68 -5.37
CA ALA A 157 -5.77 3.06 -5.82
C ALA A 157 -4.62 3.21 -6.82
N ARG A 158 -3.49 2.53 -6.59
CA ARG A 158 -2.36 2.48 -7.53
C ARG A 158 -2.74 1.82 -8.85
N LEU A 159 -3.44 0.69 -8.80
CA LEU A 159 -3.92 -0.01 -9.99
C LEU A 159 -4.91 0.85 -10.79
N ALA A 160 -5.93 1.43 -10.13
CA ALA A 160 -6.90 2.30 -10.78
C ALA A 160 -6.24 3.56 -11.36
N ARG A 161 -5.26 4.16 -10.67
CA ARG A 161 -4.49 5.28 -11.21
C ARG A 161 -3.65 4.88 -12.43
N TRP A 162 -3.07 3.70 -12.43
CA TRP A 162 -2.34 3.17 -13.57
C TRP A 162 -3.26 2.92 -14.76
N LEU A 163 -4.42 2.27 -14.55
CA LEU A 163 -5.42 2.02 -15.58
C LEU A 163 -5.95 3.31 -16.20
N THR A 164 -6.27 4.30 -15.35
CA THR A 164 -6.76 5.60 -15.82
C THR A 164 -5.73 6.35 -16.65
N THR A 165 -4.47 6.32 -16.25
CA THR A 165 -3.36 6.92 -17.01
C THR A 165 -3.11 6.17 -18.32
N ARG A 166 -3.10 4.84 -18.30
CA ARG A 166 -2.82 3.99 -19.46
C ARG A 166 -3.87 4.11 -20.55
N HIS A 167 -5.14 4.21 -20.15
CA HIS A 167 -6.28 4.13 -21.06
C HIS A 167 -7.02 5.47 -21.24
N ASP A 168 -6.46 6.56 -20.73
CA ASP A 168 -7.04 7.92 -20.79
C ASP A 168 -8.46 7.99 -20.19
N ILE A 169 -8.67 7.28 -19.08
CA ILE A 169 -9.93 7.32 -18.33
C ILE A 169 -9.84 8.48 -17.32
N PRO A 170 -10.83 9.40 -17.25
CA PRO A 170 -10.84 10.46 -16.25
C PRO A 170 -10.81 9.91 -14.81
N VAL A 171 -10.16 10.66 -13.91
CA VAL A 171 -10.01 10.27 -12.50
C VAL A 171 -11.07 10.95 -11.65
N ASP A 172 -12.30 10.44 -11.76
CA ASP A 172 -13.46 10.91 -11.03
C ASP A 172 -14.45 9.77 -10.76
N ARG A 173 -15.55 10.08 -10.06
CA ARG A 173 -16.59 9.10 -9.68
C ARG A 173 -17.59 8.79 -10.79
N ASP A 174 -17.53 9.49 -11.91
CA ASP A 174 -18.34 9.14 -13.09
C ASP A 174 -17.65 8.01 -13.89
N HIS A 175 -16.34 7.80 -13.70
CA HIS A 175 -15.55 6.83 -14.46
C HIS A 175 -14.92 5.72 -13.59
N ILE A 176 -14.66 5.97 -12.31
CA ILE A 176 -14.28 4.93 -11.35
C ILE A 176 -15.52 4.62 -10.53
N LEU A 177 -16.13 3.45 -10.75
CA LEU A 177 -17.47 3.09 -10.27
C LEU A 177 -17.46 1.77 -9.49
N GLY A 178 -18.42 1.58 -8.60
CA GLY A 178 -18.74 0.28 -8.03
C GLY A 178 -19.62 -0.52 -8.97
N HIS A 179 -19.60 -1.85 -8.84
CA HIS A 179 -20.50 -2.73 -9.59
C HIS A 179 -21.96 -2.28 -9.50
N VAL A 180 -22.42 -1.95 -8.29
CA VAL A 180 -23.78 -1.47 -7.99
C VAL A 180 -24.18 -0.17 -8.72
N GLU A 181 -23.23 0.60 -9.24
CA GLU A 181 -23.51 1.90 -9.87
C GLU A 181 -23.74 1.80 -11.38
N LEU A 182 -23.37 0.67 -11.99
CA LEU A 182 -23.56 0.43 -13.41
C LEU A 182 -24.99 -0.05 -13.70
N PRO A 183 -25.52 0.19 -14.92
CA PRO A 183 -26.88 -0.17 -15.28
C PRO A 183 -27.02 -1.68 -15.48
N ASN A 184 -28.26 -2.18 -15.30
CA ASN A 184 -28.66 -3.56 -15.60
C ASN A 184 -27.86 -4.63 -14.84
N GLN A 185 -27.60 -4.42 -13.56
CA GLN A 185 -27.08 -5.45 -12.66
C GLN A 185 -28.07 -5.69 -11.50
N SER A 186 -27.88 -6.81 -10.79
CA SER A 186 -28.58 -7.13 -9.52
C SER A 186 -27.65 -7.18 -8.30
N HIS A 187 -26.40 -6.78 -8.47
CA HIS A 187 -25.32 -6.87 -7.51
C HIS A 187 -25.21 -5.60 -6.64
N THR A 188 -24.77 -5.77 -5.39
CA THR A 188 -24.67 -4.66 -4.42
C THR A 188 -23.23 -4.30 -4.07
N ASP A 189 -22.24 -5.02 -4.59
CA ASP A 189 -20.83 -4.76 -4.35
C ASP A 189 -20.36 -3.43 -5.00
N PRO A 190 -19.36 -2.74 -4.42
CA PRO A 190 -18.56 -3.10 -3.24
C PRO A 190 -19.28 -2.84 -1.89
N GLY A 191 -20.58 -2.51 -1.91
CA GLY A 191 -21.39 -2.31 -0.72
C GLY A 191 -21.13 -0.98 -0.02
N ALA A 192 -21.97 -0.67 0.96
CA ALA A 192 -21.92 0.61 1.68
C ALA A 192 -20.67 0.77 2.58
N GLY A 193 -19.96 -0.32 2.87
CA GLY A 193 -18.73 -0.30 3.65
C GLY A 193 -17.50 0.19 2.87
N TRP A 194 -17.58 0.31 1.54
CA TRP A 194 -16.47 0.84 0.74
C TRP A 194 -16.37 2.36 0.90
N ASN A 195 -15.24 2.82 1.44
CA ASN A 195 -14.96 4.22 1.69
C ASN A 195 -14.48 4.92 0.42
N TRP A 196 -15.44 5.38 -0.38
CA TRP A 196 -15.18 6.07 -1.64
C TRP A 196 -14.35 7.35 -1.50
N ASP A 197 -14.55 8.14 -0.44
CA ASP A 197 -13.80 9.39 -0.25
C ASP A 197 -12.32 9.12 0.06
N MET A 198 -12.03 8.09 0.86
CA MET A 198 -10.66 7.65 1.10
C MET A 198 -10.05 7.07 -0.17
N TYR A 199 -10.78 6.19 -0.86
CA TYR A 199 -10.31 5.55 -2.09
C TYR A 199 -9.98 6.57 -3.18
N MET A 200 -10.89 7.49 -3.49
CA MET A 200 -10.65 8.51 -4.52
C MET A 200 -9.55 9.49 -4.12
N GLY A 201 -9.45 9.84 -2.83
CA GLY A 201 -8.34 10.63 -2.33
C GLY A 201 -6.99 9.95 -2.54
N LEU A 202 -6.91 8.63 -2.30
CA LEU A 202 -5.71 7.84 -2.60
C LEU A 202 -5.43 7.78 -4.10
N VAL A 203 -6.44 7.51 -4.95
CA VAL A 203 -6.25 7.45 -6.42
C VAL A 203 -5.69 8.77 -6.96
N GLN A 204 -6.21 9.90 -6.50
CA GLN A 204 -5.77 11.22 -6.92
C GLN A 204 -4.38 11.57 -6.39
N ASP A 205 -4.02 11.03 -5.23
CA ASP A 205 -2.73 11.30 -4.60
C ASP A 205 -1.58 10.45 -5.18
N VAL A 206 -1.87 9.31 -5.82
CA VAL A 206 -0.87 8.49 -6.51
C VAL A 206 -0.17 9.28 -7.62
N VAL A 207 1.15 9.41 -7.47
CA VAL A 207 2.05 9.89 -8.52
C VAL A 207 2.26 8.75 -9.54
N PRO A 208 1.96 8.96 -10.82
CA PRO A 208 2.10 7.92 -11.84
C PRO A 208 3.53 7.38 -11.95
N GLN A 209 3.66 6.15 -12.44
CA GLN A 209 4.96 5.52 -12.63
C GLN A 209 5.86 6.33 -13.56
N GLY A 210 7.14 6.42 -13.22
CA GLY A 210 8.15 7.22 -13.91
C GLY A 210 8.06 8.72 -13.61
N GLN A 211 7.07 9.18 -12.85
CA GLN A 211 6.93 10.59 -12.51
C GLN A 211 7.51 10.90 -11.13
N ILE A 212 8.13 12.08 -11.05
CA ILE A 212 8.59 12.69 -9.80
C ILE A 212 7.89 14.02 -9.67
N GLN A 213 7.15 14.20 -8.57
CA GLN A 213 6.58 15.47 -8.18
C GLN A 213 7.38 16.05 -7.03
N VAL A 214 7.80 17.30 -7.14
CA VAL A 214 8.60 17.96 -6.11
C VAL A 214 7.82 19.14 -5.52
N ALA A 215 7.75 19.18 -4.20
CA ALA A 215 7.29 20.33 -3.42
C ALA A 215 8.53 21.01 -2.81
N VAL A 216 8.85 22.22 -3.26
CA VAL A 216 9.98 22.99 -2.72
C VAL A 216 9.46 24.04 -1.74
N VAL A 217 9.90 23.94 -0.50
CA VAL A 217 9.46 24.79 0.60
C VAL A 217 10.61 25.55 1.24
N ASP A 218 10.34 26.79 1.66
CA ASP A 218 11.27 27.62 2.39
C ASP A 218 11.25 27.21 3.88
N ARG A 219 12.39 26.72 4.38
CA ARG A 219 12.53 26.23 5.75
C ARG A 219 12.20 27.31 6.81
N SER A 220 12.39 28.59 6.47
CA SER A 220 12.03 29.70 7.38
C SER A 220 10.52 29.95 7.46
N LYS A 221 9.72 29.31 6.61
CA LYS A 221 8.26 29.49 6.48
C LYS A 221 7.46 28.21 6.68
N LEU A 222 8.06 27.16 7.26
CA LEU A 222 7.36 25.89 7.49
C LEU A 222 6.06 26.11 8.27
N CYS A 223 5.04 25.32 7.92
CA CYS A 223 3.78 25.40 8.62
C CYS A 223 3.86 24.70 9.96
N THR A 224 3.42 25.38 11.01
CA THR A 224 3.18 24.78 12.33
C THR A 224 1.71 24.85 12.66
N ILE A 225 1.10 23.69 12.93
CA ILE A 225 -0.28 23.55 13.40
C ILE A 225 -0.29 23.12 14.86
N THR A 226 -1.29 23.54 15.61
CA THR A 226 -1.45 23.21 17.03
C THR A 226 -2.65 22.30 17.22
N ALA A 227 -2.48 21.17 17.91
CA ALA A 227 -3.57 20.28 18.28
C ALA A 227 -4.55 21.02 19.21
N THR A 228 -5.82 21.12 18.82
CA THR A 228 -6.87 21.77 19.62
C THR A 228 -7.49 20.84 20.64
N VAL A 229 -7.34 19.53 20.42
CA VAL A 229 -7.74 18.43 21.29
C VAL A 229 -6.63 17.38 21.35
N SER A 230 -6.66 16.48 22.33
CA SER A 230 -5.76 15.32 22.31
C SER A 230 -6.15 14.40 21.16
N THR A 231 -5.18 14.03 20.33
CA THR A 231 -5.40 13.28 19.08
C THR A 231 -4.18 12.41 18.75
N TYR A 232 -4.07 11.94 17.50
CA TYR A 232 -2.98 11.10 17.04
C TYR A 232 -2.43 11.60 15.71
N LEU A 233 -1.12 11.42 15.52
CA LEU A 233 -0.57 11.19 14.18
C LEU A 233 -0.74 9.69 13.88
N GLN A 234 -1.26 9.37 12.70
CA GLN A 234 -1.65 8.00 12.33
C GLN A 234 -0.82 7.47 11.17
N ARG A 235 -0.64 6.15 11.11
CA ARG A 235 0.06 5.48 10.00
C ARG A 235 -0.72 5.52 8.70
N THR A 236 -2.03 5.36 8.78
CA THR A 236 -2.91 5.25 7.62
C THR A 236 -4.00 6.32 7.66
N ALA A 237 -4.72 6.47 6.54
CA ALA A 237 -5.86 7.37 6.44
C ALA A 237 -7.15 6.79 7.08
N GLU A 238 -7.08 5.62 7.70
CA GLU A 238 -8.24 4.94 8.26
C GLU A 238 -8.77 5.63 9.53
N SER A 239 -9.96 5.18 9.95
CA SER A 239 -10.49 5.56 11.25
C SER A 239 -9.53 5.09 12.35
N THR A 240 -9.35 5.93 13.38
CA THR A 240 -8.48 5.63 14.51
C THR A 240 -8.87 4.32 15.21
N ASP A 241 -10.16 3.96 15.21
CA ASP A 241 -10.68 2.74 15.84
C ASP A 241 -10.23 1.44 15.14
N LEU A 242 -9.70 1.53 13.92
CA LEU A 242 -9.13 0.40 13.17
C LEU A 242 -7.63 0.23 13.40
N LEU A 243 -6.98 1.20 14.08
CA LEU A 243 -5.53 1.25 14.22
C LEU A 243 -5.07 0.74 15.58
N THR A 244 -3.89 0.13 15.58
CA THR A 244 -3.23 -0.38 16.78
C THR A 244 -2.22 0.63 17.34
N ALA A 245 -1.80 0.45 18.59
CA ALA A 245 -0.86 1.37 19.25
C ALA A 245 0.45 1.64 18.46
N PRO A 246 1.07 0.66 17.78
CA PRO A 246 2.24 0.92 16.92
C PRO A 246 1.99 1.83 15.70
N GLU A 247 0.73 1.98 15.31
CA GLU A 247 0.30 2.79 14.17
C GLU A 247 -0.12 4.21 14.57
N LEU A 248 -0.05 4.50 15.88
CA LEU A 248 -0.54 5.73 16.47
C LEU A 248 0.57 6.40 17.30
N CYS A 249 0.75 7.69 17.07
CA CYS A 249 1.55 8.54 17.95
C CYS A 249 0.63 9.53 18.68
N PRO A 250 0.48 9.43 20.02
CA PRO A 250 -0.38 10.32 20.78
C PRO A 250 0.11 11.77 20.79
N ILE A 251 -0.78 12.71 20.48
CA ILE A 251 -0.53 14.15 20.48
C ILE A 251 -1.43 14.80 21.51
N ALA A 252 -0.86 15.38 22.57
CA ALA A 252 -1.63 16.10 23.57
C ALA A 252 -2.18 17.43 23.02
N ALA A 253 -3.36 17.87 23.49
CA ALA A 253 -3.87 19.20 23.18
C ALA A 253 -2.83 20.30 23.49
N GLY A 254 -2.71 21.28 22.60
CA GLY A 254 -1.71 22.35 22.67
C GLY A 254 -0.35 22.00 22.08
N THR A 255 -0.11 20.74 21.70
CA THR A 255 1.14 20.31 21.04
C THR A 255 1.19 20.84 19.62
N GLN A 256 2.37 21.31 19.22
CA GLN A 256 2.63 21.81 17.88
C GLN A 256 3.22 20.71 16.98
N VAL A 257 2.79 20.68 15.73
CA VAL A 257 3.30 19.81 14.67
C VAL A 257 3.72 20.68 13.50
N THR A 258 4.98 20.58 13.09
CA THR A 258 5.52 21.28 11.93
C THR A 258 5.63 20.32 10.76
N TYR A 259 5.22 20.76 9.57
CA TYR A 259 5.28 19.93 8.36
C TYR A 259 5.82 20.70 7.15
N LEU A 260 6.36 19.93 6.20
CA LEU A 260 6.88 20.40 4.92
C LEU A 260 5.77 20.48 3.87
N HIS A 261 4.90 19.48 3.83
CA HIS A 261 3.82 19.38 2.86
C HIS A 261 2.60 18.72 3.47
N ALA A 262 1.41 19.11 3.00
CA ALA A 262 0.16 18.46 3.33
C ALA A 262 -0.59 18.07 2.05
N SER A 263 -1.03 16.82 1.96
CA SER A 263 -1.80 16.33 0.81
C SER A 263 -3.15 17.04 0.66
N ALA A 264 -3.77 16.87 -0.51
CA ALA A 264 -5.22 17.02 -0.61
C ALA A 264 -5.93 16.06 0.37
N PRO A 265 -7.23 16.28 0.68
CA PRO A 265 -7.97 15.36 1.54
C PRO A 265 -7.92 13.93 1.01
N ILE A 266 -7.65 12.98 1.90
CA ILE A 266 -7.76 11.54 1.67
C ILE A 266 -8.83 11.06 2.64
N GLY A 267 -10.07 10.96 2.16
CA GLY A 267 -11.24 10.86 3.04
C GLY A 267 -11.29 12.02 4.03
N ALA A 268 -11.46 11.70 5.31
CA ALA A 268 -11.45 12.68 6.41
C ALA A 268 -10.03 13.03 6.92
N ARG A 269 -8.98 12.60 6.21
CA ARG A 269 -7.59 12.76 6.66
C ARG A 269 -6.78 13.64 5.71
N ARG A 270 -5.66 14.14 6.22
CA ARG A 270 -4.58 14.79 5.45
C ARG A 270 -3.30 14.04 5.73
N ARG A 271 -2.52 13.70 4.70
CA ARG A 271 -1.15 13.20 4.87
C ARG A 271 -0.20 14.38 5.02
N LEU A 272 0.65 14.34 6.03
CA LEU A 272 1.70 15.31 6.29
C LEU A 272 3.04 14.68 5.97
N LEU A 273 3.87 15.40 5.23
CA LEU A 273 5.30 15.12 5.10
C LEU A 273 6.04 16.05 6.06
N MET A 274 6.88 15.49 6.90
CA MET A 274 7.59 16.17 7.98
C MET A 274 9.09 15.91 7.89
N GLU A 275 9.88 16.66 8.65
CA GLU A 275 11.30 16.38 8.78
C GLU A 275 11.51 15.19 9.72
N ALA A 276 12.08 14.11 9.19
CA ALA A 276 12.33 12.90 9.96
C ALA A 276 13.16 13.20 11.23
N GLY A 277 12.86 12.51 12.33
CA GLY A 277 13.52 12.70 13.61
C GLY A 277 13.17 14.01 14.35
N GLN A 278 12.24 14.82 13.83
CA GLN A 278 11.76 16.02 14.51
C GLN A 278 10.30 15.89 14.98
N GLY A 279 9.87 16.83 15.83
CA GLY A 279 8.49 16.94 16.27
C GLY A 279 8.09 15.96 17.38
N PRO A 280 6.80 15.91 17.75
CA PRO A 280 6.32 15.17 18.90
C PRO A 280 6.39 13.64 18.75
N CYS A 281 6.59 13.14 17.52
CA CYS A 281 6.66 11.72 17.20
C CYS A 281 8.05 11.26 16.77
N ALA A 282 9.09 12.07 17.00
CA ALA A 282 10.47 11.73 16.66
C ALA A 282 10.85 10.33 17.18
N GLY A 283 11.36 9.47 16.28
CA GLY A 283 11.74 8.09 16.62
C GLY A 283 10.58 7.10 16.71
N VAL A 284 9.33 7.52 16.51
CA VAL A 284 8.17 6.63 16.43
C VAL A 284 8.08 6.06 15.01
N ASN A 285 8.87 5.02 14.74
CA ASN A 285 8.90 4.19 13.54
C ASN A 285 8.32 4.80 12.24
N GLY A 286 8.74 5.98 11.77
CA GLY A 286 8.27 6.58 10.50
C GLY A 286 7.03 7.49 10.59
N LEU A 287 6.37 7.61 11.75
CA LEU A 287 5.36 8.66 12.01
C LEU A 287 5.97 10.05 12.23
N ASP A 288 7.30 10.15 12.25
CA ASP A 288 8.07 11.39 12.30
C ASP A 288 8.44 11.95 10.93
N ALA A 289 8.31 11.16 9.86
CA ALA A 289 8.55 11.61 8.49
C ALA A 289 7.26 11.72 7.67
N GLU A 290 6.33 10.79 7.86
CA GLU A 290 5.03 10.81 7.19
C GLU A 290 3.94 10.33 8.14
N ALA A 291 2.85 11.09 8.25
CA ALA A 291 1.70 10.67 9.04
C ALA A 291 0.39 11.27 8.53
N PHE A 292 -0.72 10.63 8.89
CA PHE A 292 -2.06 11.14 8.65
C PHE A 292 -2.63 11.81 9.88
N VAL A 293 -3.36 12.91 9.66
CA VAL A 293 -4.06 13.65 10.71
C VAL A 293 -5.53 13.83 10.36
N ASP A 294 -6.36 13.92 11.40
CA ASP A 294 -7.68 14.57 11.29
C ASP A 294 -7.48 16.10 11.32
N PRO A 295 -7.67 16.82 10.21
CA PRO A 295 -7.41 18.26 10.18
C PRO A 295 -8.37 19.05 11.09
N THR A 296 -9.49 18.48 11.54
CA THR A 296 -10.43 19.15 12.46
C THR A 296 -9.91 19.21 13.90
N HIS A 297 -8.92 18.38 14.24
CA HIS A 297 -8.29 18.35 15.55
C HIS A 297 -7.12 19.32 15.69
N PHE A 298 -6.83 20.12 14.66
CA PHE A 298 -5.73 21.07 14.65
C PHE A 298 -6.22 22.48 14.29
N THR A 299 -5.39 23.48 14.54
CA THR A 299 -5.55 24.81 13.93
C THR A 299 -5.53 24.70 12.40
N ALA A 300 -6.09 25.70 11.71
CA ALA A 300 -6.20 25.70 10.26
C ALA A 300 -4.86 25.38 9.56
N MET A 301 -4.92 24.48 8.58
CA MET A 301 -3.77 24.11 7.75
C MET A 301 -3.27 25.32 6.94
N CYS A 302 -1.96 25.39 6.71
CA CYS A 302 -1.39 26.45 5.89
C CYS A 302 -1.70 26.24 4.41
N ALA A 303 -1.86 27.35 3.69
CA ALA A 303 -1.90 27.31 2.23
C ALA A 303 -0.50 26.94 1.69
N PRO A 304 -0.37 26.07 0.67
CA PRO A 304 0.93 25.69 0.11
C PRO A 304 1.80 26.90 -0.30
N ALA A 305 1.18 27.92 -0.91
CA ALA A 305 1.83 29.17 -1.30
C ALA A 305 2.51 29.93 -0.13
N ALA A 306 2.08 29.71 1.12
CA ALA A 306 2.70 30.33 2.29
C ALA A 306 4.06 29.71 2.64
N MET A 307 4.26 28.43 2.31
CA MET A 307 5.51 27.70 2.55
C MET A 307 6.43 27.68 1.32
N ALA A 308 5.91 28.01 0.14
CA ALA A 308 6.62 27.86 -1.13
C ALA A 308 7.95 28.64 -1.18
N ALA A 309 9.00 27.98 -1.69
CA ALA A 309 10.26 28.62 -2.05
C ALA A 309 10.13 29.35 -3.40
N VAL A 310 9.53 30.54 -3.38
CA VAL A 310 9.24 31.31 -4.60
C VAL A 310 10.53 31.63 -5.37
N GLY A 311 10.53 31.32 -6.67
CA GLY A 311 11.66 31.56 -7.56
C GLY A 311 12.69 30.43 -7.59
N ALA A 312 12.46 29.35 -6.84
CA ALA A 312 13.24 28.12 -6.95
C ALA A 312 12.99 27.43 -8.31
N THR A 313 13.98 26.65 -8.72
CA THR A 313 13.97 25.77 -9.88
C THR A 313 14.49 24.41 -9.46
N VAL A 314 13.98 23.35 -10.09
CA VAL A 314 14.43 21.97 -9.85
C VAL A 314 14.95 21.39 -11.15
N SER A 315 16.18 20.89 -11.15
CA SER A 315 16.74 20.11 -12.26
C SER A 315 16.76 18.62 -11.91
N LEU A 316 16.56 17.80 -12.92
CA LEU A 316 16.63 16.34 -12.86
C LEU A 316 17.87 15.88 -13.61
N ASP A 317 18.74 15.11 -12.96
CA ASP A 317 19.96 14.52 -13.53
C ASP A 317 20.87 15.53 -14.26
N GLY A 318 21.05 16.72 -13.67
CA GLY A 318 21.83 17.82 -14.27
C GLY A 318 21.18 18.46 -15.52
N GLY A 319 19.91 18.15 -15.78
CA GLY A 319 19.11 18.73 -16.84
C GLY A 319 18.73 20.21 -16.60
N PRO A 320 17.91 20.81 -17.48
CA PRO A 320 17.46 22.19 -17.30
C PRO A 320 16.59 22.33 -16.04
N GLY A 321 16.80 23.42 -15.28
CA GLY A 321 15.98 23.77 -14.14
C GLY A 321 14.55 24.14 -14.55
N LEU A 322 13.56 23.44 -13.99
CA LEU A 322 12.15 23.71 -14.14
C LEU A 322 11.66 24.61 -13.01
N ALA A 323 10.95 25.69 -13.37
CA ALA A 323 10.45 26.64 -12.39
C ALA A 323 9.40 26.00 -11.47
N VAL A 324 9.56 26.23 -10.18
CA VAL A 324 8.57 25.91 -9.16
C VAL A 324 7.41 26.90 -9.27
N ASP A 325 6.18 26.39 -9.19
CA ASP A 325 4.97 27.22 -9.26
C ASP A 325 4.73 28.06 -7.99
N ALA A 326 3.68 28.89 -8.00
CA ALA A 326 3.35 29.77 -6.88
C ALA A 326 2.95 29.02 -5.59
N ASN A 327 2.65 27.73 -5.69
CA ASN A 327 2.30 26.86 -4.57
C ASN A 327 3.48 26.00 -4.11
N GLY A 328 4.66 26.16 -4.71
CA GLY A 328 5.84 25.38 -4.36
C GLY A 328 5.97 24.07 -5.13
N PHE A 329 5.18 23.82 -6.19
CA PHE A 329 5.21 22.54 -6.90
C PHE A 329 5.88 22.61 -8.27
N VAL A 330 6.50 21.50 -8.64
CA VAL A 330 6.95 21.22 -10.01
C VAL A 330 6.76 19.72 -10.31
N ASN A 331 6.27 19.42 -11.51
CA ASN A 331 6.21 18.06 -12.03
C ASN A 331 7.37 17.86 -12.98
N LEU A 332 8.23 16.89 -12.71
CA LEU A 332 9.37 16.59 -13.55
C LEU A 332 8.94 15.71 -14.74
N PRO A 333 9.68 15.76 -15.87
CA PRO A 333 9.40 14.89 -17.01
C PRO A 333 9.50 13.41 -16.59
N PRO A 334 8.69 12.51 -17.19
CA PRO A 334 8.80 11.09 -16.89
C PRO A 334 10.19 10.54 -17.20
N VAL A 335 10.72 9.74 -16.28
CA VAL A 335 12.01 9.05 -16.40
C VAL A 335 11.86 7.55 -16.14
N GLY A 336 12.88 6.79 -16.54
CA GLY A 336 12.92 5.34 -16.35
C GLY A 336 13.11 4.94 -14.88
N PRO A 337 13.10 3.64 -14.57
CA PRO A 337 13.47 3.17 -13.23
C PRO A 337 14.95 3.41 -12.95
N GLY A 338 15.29 3.60 -11.67
CA GLY A 338 16.66 3.79 -11.19
C GLY A 338 16.79 5.02 -10.29
N SER A 339 18.02 5.29 -9.86
CA SER A 339 18.34 6.44 -9.02
C SER A 339 18.51 7.71 -9.86
N HIS A 340 17.85 8.79 -9.44
CA HIS A 340 17.83 10.10 -10.10
C HIS A 340 18.22 11.19 -9.12
N ALA A 341 19.03 12.14 -9.59
CA ALA A 341 19.46 13.30 -8.81
C ALA A 341 18.50 14.47 -9.03
N LEU A 342 18.08 15.09 -7.93
CA LEU A 342 17.30 16.31 -7.90
C LEU A 342 18.16 17.44 -7.37
N ASP A 343 18.40 18.48 -8.17
CA ASP A 343 19.08 19.68 -7.69
C ASP A 343 18.09 20.85 -7.62
N VAL A 344 18.06 21.53 -6.48
CA VAL A 344 17.24 22.74 -6.29
C VAL A 344 18.12 23.98 -6.30
N ALA A 345 17.80 24.94 -7.16
CA ALA A 345 18.52 26.20 -7.28
C ALA A 345 17.57 27.40 -7.30
N GLY A 346 17.99 28.54 -6.76
CA GLY A 346 17.17 29.74 -6.71
C GLY A 346 17.90 30.93 -6.11
N PRO A 347 17.40 32.16 -6.34
CA PRO A 347 18.00 33.36 -5.76
C PRO A 347 17.91 33.31 -4.24
N GLY A 348 19.06 33.40 -3.58
CA GLY A 348 19.13 33.36 -2.13
C GLY A 348 18.85 31.98 -1.54
N LEU A 349 19.19 30.89 -2.23
CA LEU A 349 19.28 29.54 -1.63
C LEU A 349 20.74 29.21 -1.30
N TYR A 350 21.00 28.72 -0.09
CA TYR A 350 22.34 28.31 0.34
C TYR A 350 22.60 26.87 -0.12
N GLU A 351 23.53 26.71 -1.06
CA GLU A 351 23.89 25.45 -1.74
C GLU A 351 22.74 24.79 -2.54
N PRO A 352 23.04 24.14 -3.69
CA PRO A 352 22.03 23.34 -4.36
C PRO A 352 21.64 22.17 -3.44
N ALA A 353 20.38 22.12 -3.01
CA ALA A 353 19.87 20.96 -2.29
C ALA A 353 19.83 19.80 -3.28
N ALA A 354 20.73 18.83 -3.10
CA ALA A 354 20.81 17.63 -3.91
C ALA A 354 20.15 16.48 -3.16
N ASP A 355 19.06 15.95 -3.71
CA ASP A 355 18.36 14.77 -3.21
C ASP A 355 18.42 13.64 -4.22
N MET A 356 18.41 12.39 -3.72
CA MET A 356 18.36 11.20 -4.56
C MET A 356 17.00 10.53 -4.45
N VAL A 357 16.41 10.21 -5.59
CA VAL A 357 15.16 9.47 -5.70
C VAL A 357 15.40 8.19 -6.47
N ASP A 358 14.99 7.05 -5.90
CA ASP A 358 15.07 5.78 -6.60
C ASP A 358 13.69 5.31 -7.07
N LEU A 359 13.45 5.38 -8.39
CA LEU A 359 12.21 4.95 -9.01
C LEU A 359 12.13 3.43 -9.24
N ALA A 360 13.20 2.67 -8.98
CA ALA A 360 13.11 1.23 -8.85
C ALA A 360 12.49 0.84 -7.49
N VAL A 361 12.69 1.66 -6.46
CA VAL A 361 12.08 1.48 -5.12
C VAL A 361 10.69 2.14 -5.04
N TYR A 362 10.56 3.35 -5.58
CA TYR A 362 9.33 4.15 -5.57
C TYR A 362 8.91 4.48 -7.01
N PRO A 363 8.16 3.60 -7.68
CA PRO A 363 7.85 3.71 -9.12
C PRO A 363 7.29 5.07 -9.55
N GLY A 364 6.59 5.78 -8.67
CA GLY A 364 6.28 7.20 -8.80
C GLY A 364 6.25 7.83 -7.40
N VAL A 365 6.79 9.05 -7.26
CA VAL A 365 7.03 9.62 -5.93
C VAL A 365 6.73 11.11 -5.87
N ARG A 366 6.28 11.55 -4.68
CA ARG A 366 6.27 12.96 -4.28
C ARG A 366 7.36 13.19 -3.26
N VAL A 367 8.23 14.15 -3.51
CA VAL A 367 9.31 14.56 -2.61
C VAL A 367 9.04 15.98 -2.12
N ALA A 368 9.22 16.25 -0.84
CA ALA A 368 9.21 17.60 -0.29
C ALA A 368 10.65 17.99 0.08
N ILE A 369 11.17 19.04 -0.54
CA ILE A 369 12.54 19.54 -0.33
C ILE A 369 12.45 20.87 0.40
N ALA A 370 12.99 20.93 1.61
CA ALA A 370 13.05 22.15 2.42
C ALA A 370 14.40 22.85 2.22
N VAL A 371 14.36 24.06 1.67
CA VAL A 371 15.55 24.86 1.33
C VAL A 371 15.75 26.02 2.31
N ASP A 372 17.01 26.31 2.62
CA ASP A 372 17.40 27.41 3.49
C ASP A 372 17.64 28.70 2.72
N PRO A 373 17.00 29.82 3.12
CA PRO A 373 17.30 31.10 2.53
C PRO A 373 18.69 31.59 2.97
N VAL A 374 19.49 32.10 2.03
CA VAL A 374 20.74 32.81 2.32
C VAL A 374 20.38 34.04 3.15
N ALA A 375 20.95 34.13 4.34
CA ALA A 375 20.93 35.37 5.10
C ALA A 375 21.59 36.46 4.24
N VAL A 376 20.82 37.43 3.76
CA VAL A 376 21.39 38.65 3.20
C VAL A 376 22.05 39.36 4.37
N GLU A 377 23.36 39.18 4.56
CA GLU A 377 24.08 40.05 5.48
C GLU A 377 23.85 41.50 5.01
N PRO A 378 23.41 42.41 5.90
CA PRO A 378 23.25 43.80 5.52
C PRO A 378 24.61 44.32 5.00
N PRO A 379 24.63 45.14 3.93
CA PRO A 379 25.88 45.69 3.43
C PRO A 379 26.59 46.38 4.59
N ASP A 380 27.84 45.97 4.83
CA ASP A 380 28.68 46.55 5.87
C ASP A 380 28.66 48.08 5.75
N PRO A 381 28.11 48.82 6.73
CA PRO A 381 28.07 50.27 6.68
C PRO A 381 29.47 50.89 6.80
N THR A 382 30.50 50.08 7.09
CA THR A 382 31.90 50.50 7.08
C THR A 382 32.55 50.18 5.73
N GLY A 383 32.04 50.82 4.68
CA GLY A 383 32.76 51.00 3.42
C GLY A 383 34.04 51.82 3.64
N GLY A 384 35.06 51.19 4.22
CA GLY A 384 36.42 51.68 4.28
C GLY A 384 37.11 51.36 2.96
N GLU A 385 37.03 52.30 2.01
CA GLU A 385 38.00 52.35 0.92
C GLU A 385 39.41 52.42 1.53
N THR A 386 40.15 51.32 1.44
CA THR A 386 41.61 51.39 1.44
C THR A 386 42.11 50.81 0.13
N GLY A 387 42.25 51.73 -0.83
CA GLY A 387 43.15 51.51 -1.95
C GLY A 387 44.56 51.31 -1.41
N GLY A 388 45.14 50.16 -1.74
CA GLY A 388 46.55 49.85 -1.53
C GLY A 388 46.97 48.90 -2.65
N GLY A 389 47.33 49.46 -3.80
CA GLY A 389 47.97 48.69 -4.85
C GLY A 389 49.40 48.38 -4.47
N GLU A 390 49.82 47.13 -4.67
CA GLU A 390 51.19 46.82 -5.05
C GLU A 390 51.22 45.56 -5.90
N THR A 391 51.98 45.67 -6.98
CA THR A 391 52.13 44.72 -8.08
C THR A 391 53.32 43.77 -7.85
N GLY A 392 53.15 42.51 -8.25
CA GLY A 392 54.16 41.80 -9.05
C GLY A 392 55.07 40.75 -8.38
N GLY A 393 55.02 39.54 -8.95
CA GLY A 393 56.06 38.49 -8.95
C GLY A 393 56.14 37.67 -7.66
N GLY A 394 56.16 36.34 -7.63
CA GLY A 394 56.45 35.31 -8.63
C GLY A 394 57.20 34.20 -7.90
N GLU A 395 56.78 32.93 -8.07
CA GLU A 395 57.55 31.68 -7.82
C GLU A 395 58.09 31.45 -6.37
N THR A 396 57.93 30.33 -5.65
CA THR A 396 57.85 28.89 -5.97
C THR A 396 57.57 28.15 -4.64
N GLY A 397 56.98 26.93 -4.72
CA GLY A 397 57.26 25.88 -3.72
C GLY A 397 56.09 24.97 -3.34
N GLY A 398 56.00 23.80 -4.00
CA GLY A 398 55.55 22.56 -3.34
C GLY A 398 54.15 22.03 -3.65
N ALA A 399 53.98 21.42 -4.83
CA ALA A 399 53.19 20.19 -4.94
C ALA A 399 54.04 19.04 -4.37
N GLY A 400 53.54 17.96 -3.78
CA GLY A 400 52.21 17.46 -3.50
C GLY A 400 52.42 16.03 -2.99
N GLU A 401 51.66 15.59 -2.00
CA GLU A 401 51.60 14.19 -1.60
C GLU A 401 50.21 13.89 -1.02
N THR A 402 49.55 12.90 -1.63
CA THR A 402 48.74 11.80 -1.05
C THR A 402 47.81 12.12 0.15
N GLY A 403 46.53 11.78 0.19
CA GLY A 403 45.73 10.77 -0.50
C GLY A 403 44.61 10.32 0.47
N ALA A 404 43.46 9.97 -0.10
CA ALA A 404 42.42 9.01 0.37
C ALA A 404 41.83 9.08 1.80
N GLY A 405 40.51 8.86 1.87
CA GLY A 405 39.76 8.44 3.06
C GLY A 405 38.38 9.09 3.13
N GLU A 406 37.41 8.65 2.32
CA GLU A 406 36.38 7.64 2.67
C GLU A 406 35.36 8.10 3.73
N VAL A 407 34.09 8.08 3.31
CA VAL A 407 32.89 8.40 4.06
C VAL A 407 32.53 7.20 4.92
N GLY A 408 32.65 7.34 6.24
CA GLY A 408 32.30 6.31 7.21
C GLY A 408 30.82 6.36 7.57
N GLY A 409 30.12 5.26 7.36
CA GLY A 409 28.98 4.87 8.18
C GLY A 409 29.49 4.08 9.39
N GLU A 410 28.86 4.28 10.55
CA GLU A 410 28.96 3.49 11.79
C GLU A 410 27.57 3.67 12.45
N VAL A 411 26.77 2.69 12.86
CA VAL A 411 26.95 1.44 13.63
C VAL A 411 27.80 1.64 14.88
N GLY A 412 27.14 1.85 16.02
CA GLY A 412 27.75 1.83 17.35
C GLY A 412 27.01 0.87 18.28
N GLY A 413 27.70 -0.20 18.67
CA GLY A 413 27.28 -1.17 19.69
C GLY A 413 27.66 -0.76 21.12
N GLU A 414 27.25 -1.63 22.04
CA GLU A 414 27.19 -1.55 23.51
C GLU A 414 28.48 -1.17 24.27
N VAL A 415 28.30 -0.65 25.50
CA VAL A 415 28.93 -1.19 26.74
C VAL A 415 28.29 -0.61 28.01
N GLY A 416 28.01 -1.47 29.00
CA GLY A 416 28.40 -1.23 30.40
C GLY A 416 27.30 -1.02 31.45
N GLU A 417 27.05 -2.07 32.24
CA GLU A 417 26.41 -2.06 33.57
C GLU A 417 26.84 -0.88 34.46
N THR A 418 25.89 -0.31 35.22
CA THR A 418 26.03 -0.08 36.68
C THR A 418 24.71 0.40 37.30
N GLY A 419 24.29 -0.29 38.38
CA GLY A 419 23.65 0.35 39.54
C GLY A 419 22.12 0.50 39.56
N LEU A 420 21.43 -0.52 40.10
CA LEU A 420 20.16 -0.36 40.83
C LEU A 420 20.34 0.64 41.99
N PRO A 421 19.27 1.37 42.36
CA PRO A 421 18.61 0.97 43.60
C PRO A 421 17.07 0.94 43.53
N ASP A 422 16.53 -0.09 44.19
CA ASP A 422 15.20 -0.17 44.81
C ASP A 422 15.04 0.97 45.84
N PRO A 423 13.83 1.52 46.04
CA PRO A 423 13.03 1.01 47.16
C PRO A 423 11.51 0.95 46.90
N THR A 424 10.95 -0.21 47.21
CA THR A 424 9.79 -0.43 48.08
C THR A 424 9.16 0.83 48.69
N GLU A 425 7.85 1.02 48.51
CA GLU A 425 6.85 0.93 49.58
C GLU A 425 5.43 1.28 49.06
N ALA A 426 4.50 0.33 49.23
CA ALA A 426 3.09 0.65 49.42
C ALA A 426 2.92 1.19 50.86
N PRO A 427 1.88 2.02 51.11
CA PRO A 427 0.88 1.50 52.01
C PRO A 427 -0.58 1.83 51.65
N THR A 428 -1.39 0.94 52.19
CA THR A 428 -2.85 0.84 52.32
C THR A 428 -3.55 2.09 52.87
N SER A 429 -4.78 2.38 52.41
CA SER A 429 -6.01 2.49 53.23
C SER A 429 -7.17 3.17 52.46
N GLY A 430 -8.30 2.47 52.29
CA GLY A 430 -9.62 3.12 52.13
C GLY A 430 -10.21 3.49 53.51
N PRO A 431 -11.53 3.69 53.69
CA PRO A 431 -12.63 3.81 52.71
C PRO A 431 -13.49 5.08 52.93
N ASP A 432 -14.35 5.48 51.99
CA ASP A 432 -15.72 5.92 52.34
C ASP A 432 -16.69 5.94 51.15
N SER A 433 -17.92 5.66 51.55
CA SER A 433 -19.21 5.41 50.92
C SER A 433 -19.79 6.45 49.94
N GLY A 434 -20.69 5.96 49.07
CA GLY A 434 -21.67 6.81 48.39
C GLY A 434 -22.33 6.20 47.14
N GLU A 435 -23.13 5.15 47.30
CA GLU A 435 -24.21 4.80 46.35
C GLU A 435 -25.49 5.57 46.74
N PRO A 436 -26.42 5.87 45.79
CA PRO A 436 -27.44 4.86 45.47
C PRO A 436 -27.98 4.84 44.01
N THR A 437 -28.16 3.61 43.49
CA THR A 437 -29.37 3.05 42.81
C THR A 437 -29.88 3.72 41.50
N THR A 438 -30.38 3.06 40.44
CA THR A 438 -31.17 1.82 40.26
C THR A 438 -31.09 1.33 38.79
N ALA A 439 -31.44 0.05 38.61
CA ALA A 439 -32.23 -0.53 37.48
C ALA A 439 -31.51 -1.50 36.52
N ASP A 440 -31.46 -2.77 36.95
CA ASP A 440 -32.22 -3.92 36.41
C ASP A 440 -32.09 -4.30 34.91
N GLY A 441 -31.75 -5.57 34.66
CA GLY A 441 -31.73 -6.12 33.30
C GLY A 441 -31.00 -7.46 33.07
N SER A 442 -31.38 -8.51 33.81
CA SER A 442 -31.42 -9.94 33.38
C SER A 442 -30.21 -10.56 32.65
N SER A 443 -29.40 -11.32 33.40
CA SER A 443 -28.41 -12.30 32.91
C SER A 443 -29.04 -13.67 32.57
N GLY A 444 -28.75 -14.20 31.39
CA GLY A 444 -28.87 -15.62 31.04
C GLY A 444 -27.50 -16.29 31.11
N GLU A 445 -27.39 -17.35 31.90
CA GLU A 445 -26.21 -18.19 32.10
C GLU A 445 -25.98 -19.13 30.90
N ALA A 446 -24.73 -19.30 30.49
CA ALA A 446 -24.25 -20.50 29.81
C ALA A 446 -22.76 -20.73 30.11
N GLU A 447 -22.54 -21.66 31.02
CA GLU A 447 -21.37 -22.44 31.41
C GLU A 447 -20.21 -22.53 30.40
N ALA A 448 -18.99 -22.35 30.94
CA ALA A 448 -17.73 -22.69 30.31
C ALA A 448 -17.36 -24.16 30.61
N GLY A 449 -17.01 -24.92 29.58
CA GLY A 449 -16.31 -26.21 29.68
C GLY A 449 -15.21 -26.24 28.62
N GLY A 450 -13.95 -26.35 29.06
CA GLY A 450 -12.79 -26.46 28.17
C GLY A 450 -12.57 -27.90 27.68
N ASP A 451 -11.95 -28.02 26.51
CA ASP A 451 -10.94 -29.04 26.20
C ASP A 451 -10.22 -28.70 24.88
N GLU A 452 -8.88 -28.64 24.99
CA GLU A 452 -7.80 -28.98 24.06
C GLU A 452 -7.97 -28.78 22.53
N ALA A 453 -6.99 -28.07 21.97
CA ALA A 453 -6.86 -27.64 20.59
C ALA A 453 -6.53 -28.77 19.59
N GLY A 454 -7.17 -28.71 18.41
CA GLY A 454 -6.69 -29.27 17.15
C GLY A 454 -6.95 -28.26 16.02
N PRO A 455 -6.08 -28.16 15.00
CA PRO A 455 -6.24 -27.15 13.95
C PRO A 455 -7.47 -27.46 13.07
N PRO A 456 -8.35 -26.49 12.78
CA PRO A 456 -9.46 -26.73 11.89
C PRO A 456 -8.99 -26.81 10.44
N VAL A 457 -9.36 -27.89 9.78
CA VAL A 457 -9.29 -28.09 8.34
C VAL A 457 -10.20 -27.06 7.67
N LEU A 458 -9.63 -26.12 6.91
CA LEU A 458 -10.39 -25.19 6.08
C LEU A 458 -10.97 -25.93 4.88
N SER A 459 -12.21 -26.41 5.01
CA SER A 459 -13.02 -26.81 3.87
C SER A 459 -13.33 -25.57 3.03
N GLY A 460 -12.87 -25.54 1.78
CA GLY A 460 -13.22 -24.49 0.82
C GLY A 460 -14.73 -24.37 0.69
N ALA A 461 -15.29 -23.27 1.18
CA ALA A 461 -16.66 -22.90 0.87
C ALA A 461 -16.70 -22.53 -0.62
N ALA A 462 -17.50 -23.26 -1.39
CA ALA A 462 -17.86 -22.83 -2.74
C ALA A 462 -18.56 -21.46 -2.66
N LEU A 463 -18.32 -20.61 -3.67
CA LEU A 463 -19.07 -19.36 -3.83
C LEU A 463 -20.58 -19.64 -3.80
N PRO A 464 -21.41 -18.70 -3.32
CA PRO A 464 -22.86 -18.91 -3.25
C PRO A 464 -23.47 -19.31 -4.61
N GLU A 465 -24.49 -20.19 -4.59
CA GLU A 465 -25.31 -20.46 -5.77
C GLU A 465 -25.91 -19.14 -6.29
N GLY A 466 -25.57 -18.77 -7.53
CA GLY A 466 -26.06 -17.55 -8.20
C GLY A 466 -24.99 -16.50 -8.54
N TYR A 467 -23.73 -16.69 -8.14
CA TYR A 467 -22.64 -15.83 -8.61
C TYR A 467 -22.45 -15.98 -10.14
N GLY A 468 -22.78 -14.94 -10.91
CA GLY A 468 -22.49 -14.87 -12.35
C GLY A 468 -23.49 -15.50 -13.33
N GLN A 469 -24.65 -15.97 -12.88
CA GLN A 469 -25.50 -16.82 -13.74
C GLN A 469 -26.51 -16.10 -14.68
N ASN A 470 -26.57 -14.77 -14.72
CA ASN A 470 -27.77 -14.11 -15.28
C ASN A 470 -27.65 -13.23 -16.53
N ASP A 471 -26.49 -13.01 -17.16
CA ASP A 471 -26.44 -11.92 -18.15
C ASP A 471 -25.91 -12.20 -19.56
N GLU A 472 -25.47 -13.40 -19.94
CA GLU A 472 -25.09 -13.65 -21.35
C GLU A 472 -25.42 -15.08 -21.81
N ASP A 473 -26.45 -15.22 -22.64
CA ASP A 473 -26.78 -16.46 -23.36
C ASP A 473 -25.71 -16.75 -24.44
N GLY A 474 -24.88 -17.76 -24.18
CA GLY A 474 -24.25 -18.54 -25.25
C GLY A 474 -22.74 -18.43 -25.35
N CYS A 475 -22.04 -19.35 -24.67
CA CYS A 475 -20.72 -19.79 -25.12
C CYS A 475 -20.64 -21.33 -25.13
N ALA A 476 -20.31 -21.88 -26.30
CA ALA A 476 -20.28 -23.31 -26.55
C ALA A 476 -18.92 -23.90 -26.16
N CYS A 477 -18.76 -24.27 -24.90
CA CYS A 477 -17.63 -25.09 -24.44
C CYS A 477 -18.10 -26.22 -23.50
N ARG A 478 -19.19 -26.92 -23.87
CA ARG A 478 -19.41 -28.26 -23.31
C ARG A 478 -18.39 -29.22 -23.92
N SER A 479 -17.46 -29.67 -23.11
CA SER A 479 -16.52 -30.73 -23.44
C SER A 479 -17.29 -31.97 -23.89
N GLY A 480 -16.99 -32.41 -25.12
CA GLY A 480 -17.52 -33.67 -25.65
C GLY A 480 -16.88 -34.85 -24.93
N ALA A 481 -17.56 -35.38 -23.92
CA ALA A 481 -17.36 -36.75 -23.47
C ALA A 481 -18.28 -37.65 -24.29
N GLY A 482 -17.68 -38.40 -25.22
CA GLY A 482 -18.39 -39.34 -26.08
C GLY A 482 -19.04 -40.47 -25.28
N GLY A 483 -20.31 -40.73 -25.58
CA GLY A 483 -21.03 -41.94 -25.24
C GLY A 483 -22.00 -42.28 -26.37
N ARG A 484 -21.57 -43.12 -27.30
CA ARG A 484 -22.44 -43.73 -28.32
C ARG A 484 -23.14 -44.93 -27.71
N GLU A 485 -24.47 -44.96 -27.78
CA GLU A 485 -25.41 -46.10 -27.84
C GLU A 485 -26.80 -45.49 -27.59
N GLY A 486 -27.90 -45.66 -28.33
CA GLY A 486 -28.29 -46.48 -29.47
C GLY A 486 -29.83 -46.58 -29.43
N TRP A 487 -30.47 -46.70 -30.61
CA TRP A 487 -31.81 -47.26 -30.86
C TRP A 487 -33.10 -46.40 -30.72
N LEU A 488 -33.63 -46.05 -31.92
CA LEU A 488 -34.95 -46.39 -32.49
C LEU A 488 -36.28 -45.95 -31.83
N ALA A 489 -37.07 -45.19 -32.62
CA ALA A 489 -38.51 -45.35 -32.97
C ALA A 489 -39.16 -43.96 -33.17
N ALA A 490 -39.53 -43.51 -34.39
CA ALA A 490 -40.69 -43.86 -35.21
C ALA A 490 -42.02 -43.16 -34.82
N GLY A 491 -42.66 -42.50 -35.81
CA GLY A 491 -44.04 -41.96 -35.79
C GLY A 491 -44.09 -40.43 -35.82
N LEU A 492 -44.14 -39.70 -36.95
CA LEU A 492 -45.13 -39.63 -38.06
C LEU A 492 -46.52 -39.10 -37.63
N VAL A 493 -47.02 -38.17 -38.46
CA VAL A 493 -48.37 -37.56 -38.58
C VAL A 493 -48.73 -36.49 -37.52
N LEU A 494 -49.25 -35.27 -37.81
CA LEU A 494 -50.14 -34.78 -38.88
C LEU A 494 -49.95 -33.28 -39.21
N LEU A 495 -50.25 -32.96 -40.47
CA LEU A 495 -50.47 -31.63 -41.04
C LEU A 495 -51.63 -30.88 -40.37
N GLY A 496 -51.54 -29.55 -40.35
CA GLY A 496 -52.68 -28.66 -40.10
C GLY A 496 -52.39 -27.22 -40.54
N LEU A 497 -52.85 -26.86 -41.73
CA LEU A 497 -52.78 -25.52 -42.34
C LEU A 497 -53.44 -24.43 -41.50
N GLY A 498 -53.05 -23.16 -41.69
CA GLY A 498 -54.01 -22.05 -41.58
C GLY A 498 -53.47 -20.68 -41.18
N ARG A 499 -53.29 -19.83 -42.20
CA ARG A 499 -52.96 -18.39 -42.13
C ARG A 499 -53.95 -17.52 -41.32
N ARG A 500 -53.37 -16.44 -40.73
CA ARG A 500 -53.90 -15.05 -40.55
C ARG A 500 -55.17 -14.92 -39.66
N ARG A 501 -55.29 -13.96 -38.74
CA ARG A 501 -55.07 -12.50 -38.88
C ARG A 501 -55.18 -11.84 -37.48
N ARG A 502 -54.43 -10.77 -37.28
CA ARG A 502 -54.55 -9.70 -36.26
C ARG A 502 -55.89 -9.62 -35.50
N ARG A 503 -55.84 -9.61 -34.18
CA ARG A 503 -55.88 -8.40 -33.34
C ARG A 503 -55.14 -8.65 -32.06
#